data_AF-A0A1Z9AT62-F1
#
_entry.id   AF-A0A1Z9AT62-F1
#
_cell.length_a   1.000
_cell.length_b   1.000
_cell.length_c   1.000
_cell.angle_alpha   90.00
_cell.angle_beta   90.00
_cell.angle_gamma   90.00
#
_symmetry.space_group_name_H-M   'P 1'
#
loop_
_entity.id
_entity.type
_entity.pdbx_description
1 polymer ?
#
loop_
_entity_poly.entity_id
_entity_poly.type
_entity_poly.pdbx_seq_one_letter_code
_entity_poly.pdbx_strand_id
1 'polypeptide(L)'
;PKAGHIRDKLAALITYAESVRALTEMAALRGRIDLHGIAYPDPLTTNMAKFTFAKGFHEAVALVQECAGGLLVTGPGQEDWNSPEIRPVLEKYLRGAVPAEERMRMMNLIADITARDFGGYHAVLAIHAEGSVEAEKMQILRSYDPQPAVNRARKFAGLD
;
A
#
# COMPACT_ATOMS: atom_id res chain seq x y z
N PRO A 1 3.19 1.86 20.61
CA PRO A 1 4.61 1.41 20.51
C PRO A 1 5.56 2.34 21.30
N LYS A 2 6.50 1.78 22.07
CA LYS A 2 7.49 2.58 22.83
C LYS A 2 8.61 3.16 21.95
N ALA A 3 8.95 2.50 20.85
CA ALA A 3 9.94 2.97 19.89
C ALA A 3 9.35 4.04 18.95
N GLY A 4 9.98 5.22 18.90
CA GLY A 4 9.54 6.36 18.07
C GLY A 4 9.47 6.01 16.59
N HIS A 5 10.56 5.46 16.03
CA HIS A 5 10.62 5.10 14.61
C HIS A 5 9.54 4.10 14.16
N ILE A 6 9.06 3.21 15.04
CA ILE A 6 7.95 2.29 14.70
C ILE A 6 6.62 3.07 14.61
N ARG A 7 6.40 4.05 15.50
CA ARG A 7 5.19 4.88 15.45
C ARG A 7 5.14 5.69 14.16
N ASP A 8 6.27 6.25 13.75
CA ASP A 8 6.35 7.06 12.54
C ASP A 8 6.03 6.22 11.30
N LYS A 9 6.59 5.01 11.22
CA LYS A 9 6.29 4.04 10.15
C LYS A 9 4.80 3.64 10.13
N LEU A 10 4.21 3.37 11.29
CA LEU A 10 2.79 3.06 11.38
C LEU A 10 1.92 4.24 10.94
N ALA A 11 2.28 5.47 11.31
CA ALA A 11 1.57 6.67 10.86
C ALA A 11 1.66 6.83 9.34
N ALA A 12 2.82 6.56 8.73
CA ALA A 12 2.99 6.59 7.27
C ALA A 12 2.13 5.53 6.57
N LEU A 13 2.12 4.29 7.08
CA LEU A 13 1.29 3.19 6.55
C LEU A 13 -0.20 3.49 6.64
N ILE A 14 -0.66 4.01 7.78
CA ILE A 14 -2.06 4.45 7.98
C ILE A 14 -2.40 5.55 6.98
N THR A 15 -1.54 6.56 6.87
CA THR A 15 -1.77 7.70 5.96
C THR A 15 -1.88 7.23 4.51
N TYR A 16 -1.01 6.33 4.08
CA TYR A 16 -1.06 5.74 2.74
C TYR A 16 -2.38 4.98 2.50
N ALA A 17 -2.74 4.06 3.40
CA ALA A 17 -3.95 3.24 3.25
C ALA A 17 -5.24 4.10 3.27
N GLU A 18 -5.34 5.04 4.21
CA GLU A 18 -6.50 5.93 4.31
C GLU A 18 -6.58 6.93 3.15
N SER A 19 -5.44 7.38 2.60
CA SER A 19 -5.45 8.26 1.41
C SER A 19 -6.01 7.55 0.19
N VAL A 20 -5.63 6.29 -0.05
CA VAL A 20 -6.19 5.49 -1.14
C VAL A 20 -7.69 5.28 -0.92
N ARG A 21 -8.10 4.88 0.29
CA ARG A 21 -9.52 4.67 0.63
C ARG A 21 -10.36 5.94 0.44
N ALA A 22 -9.88 7.07 0.93
CA ALA A 22 -10.57 8.35 0.78
C ALA A 22 -10.75 8.72 -0.70
N LEU A 23 -9.74 8.52 -1.55
CA LEU A 23 -9.87 8.76 -2.99
C LEU A 23 -10.87 7.80 -3.63
N THR A 24 -10.88 6.52 -3.26
CA THR A 24 -11.85 5.54 -3.75
C THR A 24 -13.29 5.93 -3.38
N GLU A 25 -13.54 6.32 -2.13
CA GLU A 25 -14.85 6.77 -1.68
C GLU A 25 -15.28 8.05 -2.41
N MET A 26 -14.36 9.00 -2.59
CA MET A 26 -14.62 10.23 -3.35
C MET A 26 -14.95 9.96 -4.82
N ALA A 27 -14.34 8.94 -5.43
CA ALA A 27 -14.66 8.53 -6.79
C ALA A 27 -16.10 8.00 -6.90
N ALA A 28 -16.57 7.27 -5.89
CA ALA A 28 -17.96 6.83 -5.81
C ALA A 28 -18.93 8.00 -5.56
N LEU A 29 -18.60 8.91 -4.64
CA LEU A 29 -19.43 10.08 -4.33
C LEU A 29 -19.58 11.04 -5.52
N ARG A 30 -18.55 11.16 -6.35
CA ARG A 30 -18.55 11.96 -7.59
C ARG A 30 -19.03 11.18 -8.81
N GLY A 31 -19.50 9.95 -8.61
CA GLY A 31 -19.94 9.06 -9.67
C GLY A 31 -21.01 9.69 -10.56
N ARG A 32 -21.09 9.21 -11.80
CA ARG A 32 -22.00 9.71 -12.83
C ARG A 32 -22.82 8.57 -13.40
N ILE A 33 -23.93 8.91 -14.02
CA ILE A 33 -24.77 7.97 -14.77
C ILE A 33 -24.61 8.33 -16.25
N ASP A 34 -24.31 7.34 -17.09
CA ASP A 34 -24.20 7.54 -18.53
C ASP A 34 -25.57 7.65 -19.22
N LEU A 35 -25.56 7.82 -20.55
CA LEU A 35 -26.80 7.94 -21.35
C LEU A 35 -27.64 6.66 -21.37
N HIS A 36 -27.10 5.52 -20.94
CA HIS A 36 -27.77 4.23 -20.87
C HIS A 36 -28.25 3.88 -19.45
N GLY A 37 -28.08 4.79 -18.49
CA GLY A 37 -28.47 4.56 -17.09
C GLY A 37 -27.43 3.76 -16.29
N ILE A 38 -26.22 3.57 -16.80
CA ILE A 38 -25.14 2.85 -16.12
C ILE A 38 -24.38 3.82 -15.22
N ALA A 39 -24.36 3.54 -13.92
CA ALA A 39 -23.56 4.29 -12.95
C ALA A 39 -22.09 3.87 -13.04
N TYR A 40 -21.17 4.85 -13.05
CA TYR A 40 -19.73 4.64 -13.05
C TYR A 40 -19.03 5.67 -12.16
N PRO A 41 -17.87 5.34 -11.56
CA PRO A 41 -17.16 6.25 -10.67
C PRO A 41 -16.52 7.42 -11.44
N ASP A 42 -16.26 8.52 -10.75
CA ASP A 42 -15.59 9.68 -11.34
C ASP A 42 -14.20 9.31 -11.90
N PRO A 43 -13.95 9.49 -13.21
CA PRO A 43 -12.70 9.04 -13.82
C PRO A 43 -11.45 9.72 -13.25
N LEU A 44 -11.52 11.02 -12.95
CA LEU A 44 -10.39 11.76 -12.40
C LEU A 44 -9.97 11.18 -11.04
N THR A 45 -10.92 11.09 -10.11
CA THR A 45 -10.64 10.64 -8.75
C THR A 45 -10.25 9.15 -8.72
N THR A 46 -10.86 8.33 -9.59
CA THR A 46 -10.47 6.92 -9.76
C THR A 46 -9.00 6.79 -10.16
N ASN A 47 -8.56 7.52 -11.19
CA ASN A 47 -7.16 7.45 -11.63
C ASN A 47 -6.19 8.05 -10.60
N MET A 48 -6.63 9.06 -9.81
CA MET A 48 -5.84 9.54 -8.68
C MET A 48 -5.66 8.48 -7.59
N ALA A 49 -6.70 7.70 -7.26
CA ALA A 49 -6.62 6.62 -6.28
C ALA A 49 -5.62 5.55 -6.73
N LYS A 50 -5.74 5.10 -7.98
CA LYS A 50 -4.84 4.12 -8.61
C LYS A 50 -3.39 4.58 -8.59
N PHE A 51 -3.14 5.81 -9.06
CA PHE A 51 -1.80 6.40 -9.07
C PHE A 51 -1.20 6.49 -7.66
N THR A 52 -2.00 6.91 -6.69
CA THR A 52 -1.57 7.01 -5.29
C THR A 52 -1.19 5.64 -4.73
N PHE A 53 -2.02 4.63 -4.99
CA PHE A 53 -1.75 3.25 -4.60
C PHE A 53 -0.46 2.73 -5.24
N ALA A 54 -0.37 2.75 -6.57
CA ALA A 54 0.74 2.18 -7.33
C ALA A 54 2.07 2.84 -6.95
N LYS A 55 2.08 4.17 -6.80
CA LYS A 55 3.29 4.92 -6.47
C LYS A 55 3.77 4.70 -5.04
N GLY A 56 2.85 4.48 -4.09
CA GLY A 56 3.17 4.28 -2.67
C GLY A 56 3.37 2.82 -2.25
N PHE A 57 2.96 1.84 -3.07
CA PHE A 57 2.92 0.43 -2.66
C PHE A 57 4.29 -0.12 -2.21
N HIS A 58 5.35 0.19 -2.96
CA HIS A 58 6.68 -0.36 -2.69
C HIS A 58 7.30 0.25 -1.43
N GLU A 59 7.05 1.54 -1.18
CA GLU A 59 7.43 2.21 0.05
C GLU A 59 6.68 1.57 1.25
N ALA A 60 5.37 1.35 1.12
CA ALA A 60 4.58 0.69 2.16
C ALA A 60 5.11 -0.72 2.48
N VAL A 61 5.45 -1.50 1.45
CA VAL A 61 6.09 -2.82 1.62
C VAL A 61 7.42 -2.69 2.37
N ALA A 62 8.28 -1.76 1.97
CA ALA A 62 9.57 -1.54 2.62
C ALA A 62 9.41 -1.17 4.12
N LEU A 63 8.44 -0.30 4.45
CA LEU A 63 8.16 0.09 5.84
C LEU A 63 7.72 -1.11 6.71
N VAL A 64 6.93 -2.03 6.16
CA VAL A 64 6.53 -3.27 6.84
C VAL A 64 7.75 -4.18 7.04
N GLN A 65 8.58 -4.36 6.01
CA GLN A 65 9.80 -5.17 6.09
C GLN A 65 10.78 -4.61 7.13
N GLU A 66 10.97 -3.28 7.20
CA GLU A 66 11.78 -2.63 8.22
C GLU A 66 11.26 -2.88 9.64
N CYS A 67 9.93 -2.99 9.83
CA CYS A 67 9.36 -3.30 11.13
C CYS A 67 9.58 -4.78 11.53
N ALA A 68 9.57 -5.69 10.56
CA ALA A 68 9.72 -7.12 10.78
C ALA A 68 11.19 -7.56 10.97
N GLY A 69 12.11 -6.93 10.24
CA GLY A 69 13.53 -7.24 10.25
C GLY A 69 13.90 -8.52 9.47
N GLY A 70 15.11 -9.03 9.70
CA GLY A 70 15.71 -10.10 8.87
C GLY A 70 15.02 -11.47 8.94
N LEU A 71 14.15 -11.72 9.93
CA LEU A 71 13.42 -12.99 10.05
C LEU A 71 12.54 -13.30 8.84
N LEU A 72 12.20 -12.30 8.02
CA LEU A 72 11.46 -12.51 6.78
C LEU A 72 12.21 -13.40 5.78
N VAL A 73 13.54 -13.43 5.83
CA VAL A 73 14.39 -14.24 4.93
C VAL A 73 15.22 -15.28 5.66
N THR A 74 15.47 -15.12 6.96
CA THR A 74 16.27 -16.05 7.78
C THR A 74 15.46 -16.84 8.80
N GLY A 75 14.12 -16.74 8.78
CA GLY A 75 13.26 -17.45 9.71
C GLY A 75 13.37 -18.98 9.57
N PRO A 76 13.25 -19.73 10.67
CA PRO A 76 13.29 -21.20 10.65
C PRO A 76 12.13 -21.78 9.84
N GLY A 77 12.36 -22.96 9.26
CA GLY A 77 11.36 -23.71 8.53
C GLY A 77 10.44 -24.52 9.44
N GLN A 78 9.43 -25.17 8.84
CA GLN A 78 8.54 -26.08 9.55
C GLN A 78 9.28 -27.31 10.11
N GLU A 79 10.32 -27.76 9.40
CA GLU A 79 11.17 -28.89 9.81
C GLU A 79 11.89 -28.58 11.14
N ASP A 80 12.46 -27.39 11.27
CA ASP A 80 13.08 -26.92 12.51
C ASP A 80 12.06 -26.84 13.66
N TRP A 81 10.84 -26.35 13.35
CA TRP A 81 9.77 -26.24 14.34
C TRP A 81 9.26 -27.61 14.82
N ASN A 82 9.29 -28.62 13.95
CA ASN A 82 8.85 -29.97 14.28
C ASN A 82 9.94 -30.80 14.98
N SER A 83 11.21 -30.38 14.93
CA SER A 83 12.32 -31.06 15.60
C SER A 83 12.19 -30.94 17.13
N PRO A 84 12.11 -32.06 17.87
CA PRO A 84 12.05 -32.04 19.34
C PRO A 84 13.29 -31.42 19.99
N GLU A 85 14.44 -31.46 19.30
CA GLU A 85 15.70 -30.90 19.78
C GLU A 85 15.79 -29.38 19.52
N ILE A 86 15.34 -28.92 18.35
CA ILE A 86 15.47 -27.51 17.94
C ILE A 86 14.31 -26.65 18.47
N ARG A 87 13.08 -27.19 18.51
CA ARG A 87 11.89 -26.45 18.93
C ARG A 87 12.03 -25.74 20.28
N PRO A 88 12.58 -26.35 21.36
CA PRO A 88 12.78 -25.65 22.63
C PRO A 88 13.68 -24.42 22.52
N VAL A 89 14.66 -24.44 21.60
CA VAL A 89 15.55 -23.30 21.31
C VAL A 89 14.78 -22.19 20.60
N LEU A 90 13.97 -22.54 19.59
CA LEU A 90 13.13 -21.58 18.87
C LEU A 90 12.10 -20.93 19.80
N GLU A 91 11.43 -21.71 20.63
CA GLU A 91 10.45 -21.22 21.61
C GLU A 91 11.08 -20.24 22.61
N LYS A 92 12.33 -20.49 23.01
CA LYS A 92 13.09 -19.62 23.90
C LYS A 92 13.51 -18.30 23.23
N TYR A 93 14.08 -18.34 22.03
CA TYR A 93 14.73 -17.17 21.42
C TYR A 93 13.85 -16.37 20.47
N LEU A 94 12.81 -16.98 19.88
CA LEU A 94 11.93 -16.30 18.94
C LEU A 94 10.68 -15.72 19.58
N ARG A 95 10.40 -15.99 20.86
CA ARG A 95 9.31 -15.32 21.58
C ARG A 95 9.50 -13.79 21.63
N GLY A 96 8.40 -13.07 21.77
CA GLY A 96 8.40 -11.64 22.04
C GLY A 96 7.52 -11.34 23.26
N ALA A 97 6.68 -10.30 23.14
CA ALA A 97 5.56 -10.10 24.05
C ALA A 97 4.51 -11.23 23.95
N VAL A 98 4.56 -12.02 22.88
CA VAL A 98 3.71 -13.18 22.59
C VAL A 98 4.58 -14.45 22.44
N PRO A 99 3.99 -15.65 22.51
CA PRO A 99 4.71 -16.90 22.24
C PRO A 99 5.41 -16.92 20.89
N ALA A 100 6.49 -17.70 20.78
CA ALA A 100 7.28 -17.79 19.55
C ALA A 100 6.43 -18.23 18.35
N GLU A 101 5.51 -19.18 18.53
CA GLU A 101 4.66 -19.69 17.45
C GLU A 101 3.80 -18.57 16.82
N GLU A 102 3.16 -17.76 17.67
CA GLU A 102 2.32 -16.65 17.23
C GLU A 102 3.14 -15.62 16.45
N ARG A 103 4.30 -15.24 16.97
CA ARG A 103 5.22 -14.32 16.29
C ARG A 103 5.68 -14.90 14.94
N MET A 104 6.02 -16.18 14.88
CA MET A 104 6.52 -16.82 13.66
C MET A 104 5.43 -16.96 12.60
N ARG A 105 4.18 -17.24 12.97
CA ARG A 105 3.04 -17.20 12.05
C ARG A 105 2.87 -15.82 11.42
N MET A 106 2.99 -14.75 12.21
CA MET A 106 2.95 -13.37 11.70
C MET A 106 4.14 -13.08 10.77
N MET A 107 5.36 -13.50 11.13
CA MET A 107 6.54 -13.32 10.28
C MET A 107 6.40 -14.06 8.94
N ASN A 108 5.84 -15.27 8.94
CA ASN A 108 5.56 -16.01 7.70
C ASN A 108 4.55 -15.30 6.81
N LEU A 109 3.45 -14.79 7.37
CA LEU A 109 2.47 -14.00 6.61
C LEU A 109 3.13 -12.76 5.99
N ILE A 110 3.91 -12.01 6.78
CA ILE A 110 4.62 -10.84 6.27
C ILE A 110 5.57 -11.25 5.15
N ALA A 111 6.35 -12.32 5.32
CA ALA A 111 7.26 -12.81 4.29
C ALA A 111 6.52 -13.21 3.00
N ASP A 112 5.41 -13.92 3.11
CA ASP A 112 4.61 -14.35 1.96
C ASP A 112 4.09 -13.15 1.15
N ILE A 113 3.56 -12.12 1.81
CA ILE A 113 2.93 -10.98 1.13
C ILE A 113 3.92 -9.86 0.75
N THR A 114 5.16 -9.88 1.25
CA THR A 114 6.13 -8.80 1.01
C THR A 114 7.44 -9.23 0.36
N ALA A 115 7.85 -10.49 0.47
CA ALA A 115 9.21 -10.90 0.13
C ALA A 115 9.31 -12.16 -0.74
N ARG A 116 8.39 -13.12 -0.59
CA ARG A 116 8.38 -14.37 -1.36
C ARG A 116 7.63 -14.20 -2.68
N ASP A 117 7.50 -15.30 -3.43
CA ASP A 117 6.90 -15.32 -4.78
C ASP A 117 5.57 -14.57 -4.87
N PHE A 118 4.69 -14.72 -3.88
CA PHE A 118 3.41 -14.03 -3.84
C PHE A 118 3.55 -12.51 -3.64
N GLY A 119 4.43 -12.08 -2.75
CA GLY A 119 4.79 -10.67 -2.58
C GLY A 119 5.45 -10.06 -3.82
N GLY A 120 6.35 -10.80 -4.47
CA GLY A 120 6.97 -10.38 -5.73
C GLY A 120 5.95 -10.22 -6.87
N TYR A 121 5.03 -11.17 -6.99
CA TYR A 121 3.88 -11.06 -7.91
C TYR A 121 3.05 -9.80 -7.63
N HIS A 122 2.70 -9.55 -6.37
CA HIS A 122 1.94 -8.37 -5.97
C HIS A 122 2.68 -7.06 -6.23
N ALA A 123 4.00 -7.01 -6.04
CA ALA A 123 4.81 -5.84 -6.32
C ALA A 123 4.71 -5.42 -7.80
N VAL A 124 4.81 -6.37 -8.73
CA VAL A 124 4.66 -6.09 -10.16
C VAL A 124 3.21 -5.75 -10.50
N LEU A 125 2.25 -6.51 -9.95
CA LEU A 125 0.83 -6.28 -10.17
C LEU A 125 0.41 -4.88 -9.75
N ALA A 126 0.92 -4.38 -8.62
CA ALA A 126 0.60 -3.04 -8.11
C ALA A 126 0.95 -1.92 -9.10
N ILE A 127 1.90 -2.12 -10.01
CA ILE A 127 2.33 -1.12 -11.01
C ILE A 127 1.62 -1.32 -12.35
N HIS A 128 1.18 -2.54 -12.67
CA HIS A 128 0.79 -2.91 -14.04
C HIS A 128 -0.61 -3.53 -14.21
N ALA A 129 -1.34 -3.82 -13.13
CA ALA A 129 -2.65 -4.48 -13.22
C ALA A 129 -3.65 -3.78 -14.14
N GLU A 130 -3.65 -2.45 -14.14
CA GLU A 130 -4.66 -1.63 -14.82
C GLU A 130 -4.05 -0.67 -15.86
N GLY A 131 -2.85 -0.98 -16.34
CA GLY A 131 -2.04 -0.15 -17.23
C GLY A 131 -0.75 0.35 -16.57
N SER A 132 0.09 1.07 -17.31
CA SER A 132 1.29 1.69 -16.74
C SER A 132 0.95 2.93 -15.92
N VAL A 133 1.80 3.27 -14.96
CA VAL A 133 1.71 4.53 -14.19
C VAL A 133 1.65 5.76 -15.11
N GLU A 134 2.31 5.72 -16.27
CA GLU A 134 2.23 6.80 -17.27
C GLU A 134 0.85 6.89 -17.94
N ALA A 135 0.18 5.76 -18.18
CA ALA A 135 -1.18 5.74 -18.68
C ALA A 135 -2.15 6.41 -17.69
N GLU A 136 -1.97 6.18 -16.39
CA GLU A 136 -2.75 6.81 -15.34
C GLU A 136 -2.55 8.32 -15.30
N LYS A 137 -1.30 8.80 -15.38
CA LYS A 137 -1.01 10.24 -15.47
C LYS A 137 -1.69 10.89 -16.68
N MET A 138 -1.67 10.22 -17.84
CA MET A 138 -2.37 10.72 -19.03
C MET A 138 -3.88 10.82 -18.80
N GLN A 139 -4.48 9.84 -18.13
CA GLN A 139 -5.92 9.88 -17.82
C GLN A 139 -6.27 10.97 -16.81
N ILE A 140 -5.43 11.20 -15.79
CA ILE A 140 -5.59 12.31 -14.85
C ILE A 140 -5.58 13.64 -15.61
N LEU A 141 -4.58 13.86 -16.47
CA LEU A 141 -4.46 15.09 -17.27
C LEU A 141 -5.66 15.30 -18.20
N ARG A 142 -6.17 14.23 -18.82
CA ARG A 142 -7.35 14.31 -19.69
C ARG A 142 -8.64 14.60 -18.93
N SER A 143 -8.73 14.15 -17.68
CA SER A 143 -9.96 14.26 -16.87
C SER A 143 -10.04 15.57 -16.07
N TYR A 144 -8.93 16.28 -15.90
CA TYR A 144 -8.85 17.51 -15.12
C TYR A 144 -9.20 18.74 -15.96
N ASP A 145 -10.13 19.58 -15.50
CA ASP A 145 -10.36 20.91 -16.07
C ASP A 145 -9.38 21.93 -15.45
N PRO A 146 -8.40 22.45 -16.20
CA PRO A 146 -7.43 23.40 -15.68
C PRO A 146 -7.97 24.82 -15.59
N GLN A 147 -9.09 25.15 -16.27
CA GLN A 147 -9.55 26.53 -16.44
C GLN A 147 -9.81 27.25 -15.10
N PRO A 148 -10.42 26.62 -14.07
CA PRO A 148 -10.61 27.26 -12.78
C PRO A 148 -9.29 27.66 -12.10
N ALA A 149 -8.27 26.79 -12.18
CA ALA A 149 -6.94 27.07 -11.63
C ALA A 149 -6.23 28.18 -12.41
N VAL A 150 -6.28 28.12 -13.75
CA VAL A 150 -5.70 29.14 -14.64
C VAL A 150 -6.34 30.51 -14.40
N ASN A 151 -7.67 30.59 -14.33
CA ASN A 151 -8.39 31.83 -14.08
C ASN A 151 -8.01 32.45 -12.73
N ARG A 152 -7.89 31.62 -11.69
CA ARG A 152 -7.49 32.08 -10.36
C ARG A 152 -6.05 32.63 -10.36
N ALA A 153 -5.14 31.96 -11.06
CA ALA A 153 -3.76 32.42 -11.20
C ALA A 153 -3.68 33.76 -11.97
N ARG A 154 -4.41 33.90 -13.09
CA ARG A 154 -4.50 35.15 -13.86
C ARG A 154 -4.98 36.32 -13.00
N LYS A 155 -6.07 36.10 -12.26
CA LYS A 155 -6.62 37.11 -11.35
C LYS A 155 -5.61 37.58 -10.31
N PHE A 156 -4.88 36.67 -9.67
CA PHE A 156 -3.86 37.03 -8.69
C PHE A 156 -2.63 37.73 -9.30
N ALA A 157 -2.35 37.47 -10.56
CA ALA A 157 -1.32 38.16 -11.31
C ALA A 157 -1.77 39.51 -11.90
N GLY A 158 -3.03 39.92 -11.70
CA GLY A 158 -3.59 41.12 -12.33
C GLY A 158 -3.70 41.02 -13.86
N LEU A 159 -3.77 39.80 -14.38
CA LEU A 159 -3.84 39.50 -15.82
C LEU A 159 -5.27 39.24 -16.28
N ASP A 160 -6.26 39.93 -15.73
CA ASP A 160 -7.65 39.79 -16.17
C ASP A 160 -7.77 40.19 -17.66
#